data_AF-A0A0V8RVP3-F1
#
_entry.id   AF-A0A0V8RVP3-F1
#
_cell.length_a   1.000
_cell.length_b   1.000
_cell.length_c   1.000
_cell.angle_alpha   90.00
_cell.angle_beta   90.00
_cell.angle_gamma   90.00
#
_symmetry.space_group_name_H-M   'P 1'
#
loop_
_entity.id
_entity.type
_entity.pdbx_description
1 polymer ?
#
loop_
_entity_poly.entity_id
_entity_poly.type
_entity_poly.pdbx_seq_one_letter_code
_entity_poly.pdbx_strand_id
1 'polypeptide(L)'
;MAARGEALERLRASGLDARVEDGRLHIRAGRGFSLADLPAELLEDLMGFEEILVEAPEGYYFYFRRGDVEKLLELKRREDGGRGP
;
A
#
# COMPACT_ATOMS: atom_id res chain seq x y z
N MET A 1 4.35 -12.00 13.66
CA MET A 1 2.90 -11.93 13.35
C MET A 1 2.25 -10.58 13.69
N ALA A 2 2.97 -9.58 14.24
CA ALA A 2 2.41 -8.26 14.58
C ALA A 2 2.22 -7.30 13.38
N ALA A 3 2.95 -7.49 12.28
CA ALA A 3 3.05 -6.51 11.18
C ALA A 3 1.73 -6.21 10.44
N ARG A 4 0.85 -7.20 10.23
CA ARG A 4 -0.38 -6.99 9.43
C ARG A 4 -1.44 -6.16 10.14
N GLY A 5 -1.55 -6.30 11.47
CA GLY A 5 -2.52 -5.54 12.26
C GLY A 5 -2.14 -4.06 12.34
N GLU A 6 -0.86 -3.79 12.63
CA GLU A 6 -0.29 -2.45 12.64
C GLU A 6 -0.40 -1.77 11.26
N ALA A 7 -0.12 -2.48 10.17
CA ALA A 7 -0.30 -1.98 8.81
C ALA A 7 -1.73 -1.46 8.56
N LEU A 8 -2.75 -2.23 8.98
CA LEU A 8 -4.16 -1.85 8.82
C LEU A 8 -4.51 -0.61 9.64
N GLU A 9 -4.02 -0.52 10.88
CA GLU A 9 -4.25 0.64 11.74
C GLU A 9 -3.61 1.90 11.15
N ARG A 10 -2.38 1.79 10.62
CA ARG A 10 -1.68 2.92 10.01
C ARG A 10 -2.37 3.40 8.73
N LEU A 11 -2.80 2.48 7.86
CA LEU A 11 -3.59 2.83 6.66
C LEU A 11 -4.86 3.60 7.02
N ARG A 12 -5.60 3.13 8.04
CA ARG A 12 -6.81 3.80 8.54
C ARG A 12 -6.51 5.16 9.16
N ALA A 13 -5.41 5.28 9.89
CA ALA A 13 -4.96 6.56 10.44
C ALA A 13 -4.58 7.57 9.33
N SER A 14 -4.16 7.09 8.16
CA SER A 14 -3.96 7.90 6.95
C SER A 14 -5.25 8.25 6.19
N GLY A 15 -6.42 7.88 6.73
CA GLY A 15 -7.72 8.18 6.12
C GLY A 15 -8.16 7.20 5.02
N LEU A 16 -7.47 6.08 4.87
CA LEU A 16 -7.85 5.02 3.91
C LEU A 16 -8.78 4.01 4.57
N ASP A 17 -9.79 3.55 3.83
CA ASP A 17 -10.61 2.43 4.28
C ASP A 17 -9.91 1.12 3.92
N ALA A 18 -9.22 0.52 4.90
CA ALA A 18 -8.43 -0.70 4.72
C ALA A 18 -8.99 -1.87 5.54
N ARG A 19 -9.14 -3.04 4.91
CA ARG A 19 -9.62 -4.27 5.53
C ARG A 19 -8.95 -5.51 4.94
N VAL A 20 -9.02 -6.64 5.64
CA VAL A 20 -8.58 -7.94 5.09
C VAL A 20 -9.81 -8.75 4.73
N GLU A 21 -9.86 -9.23 3.50
CA GLU A 21 -10.96 -10.00 2.93
C GLU A 21 -10.37 -11.15 2.11
N ASP A 22 -10.80 -12.39 2.39
CA ASP A 22 -10.25 -13.61 1.75
C ASP A 22 -8.70 -13.72 1.76
N GLY A 23 -8.08 -13.23 2.83
CA GLY A 23 -6.62 -13.24 2.99
C GLY A 23 -5.87 -12.15 2.22
N ARG A 24 -6.60 -11.26 1.53
CA ARG A 24 -6.08 -10.13 0.75
C ARG A 24 -6.29 -8.83 1.50
N LEU A 25 -5.39 -7.87 1.33
CA LEU A 25 -5.62 -6.51 1.80
C LEU A 25 -6.49 -5.78 0.77
N HIS A 26 -7.64 -5.26 1.19
CA HIS A 26 -8.50 -4.42 0.38
C HIS A 26 -8.45 -2.99 0.91
N ILE A 27 -8.09 -2.05 0.06
CA ILE A 27 -8.02 -0.61 0.33
C ILE A 27 -9.02 0.10 -0.57
N ARG A 28 -9.96 0.84 0.00
CA ARG A 28 -10.81 1.77 -0.73
C ARG A 28 -10.29 3.18 -0.51
N ALA A 29 -9.99 3.86 -1.62
CA ALA A 29 -9.36 5.16 -1.60
C ALA A 29 -10.09 6.17 -2.49
N GLY A 30 -9.74 7.45 -2.34
CA GLY A 30 -10.27 8.54 -3.15
C GLY A 30 -9.74 8.52 -4.59
N ARG A 31 -10.31 9.39 -5.44
CA ARG A 31 -9.91 9.52 -6.84
C ARG A 31 -8.43 9.94 -6.91
N GLY A 32 -7.67 9.25 -7.75
CA GLY A 32 -6.26 9.56 -7.99
C GLY A 32 -5.29 8.89 -7.02
N PHE A 33 -5.76 8.12 -6.05
CA PHE A 33 -4.88 7.33 -5.18
C PHE A 33 -4.25 6.15 -5.93
N SER A 34 -2.97 5.95 -5.68
CA SER A 34 -2.18 4.79 -6.06
C SER A 34 -1.40 4.29 -4.85
N LEU A 35 -1.05 3.00 -4.80
CA LEU A 35 -0.12 2.50 -3.79
C LEU A 35 1.22 3.26 -3.78
N ALA A 36 1.65 3.77 -4.94
CA ALA A 36 2.89 4.56 -5.05
C ALA A 36 2.87 5.87 -4.22
N ASP A 37 1.69 6.37 -3.89
CA ASP A 37 1.52 7.60 -3.08
C ASP A 37 1.85 7.35 -1.61
N LEU A 38 1.81 6.08 -1.16
CA LEU A 38 2.16 5.72 0.20
C LEU A 38 3.65 6.00 0.48
N PRO A 39 3.98 6.37 1.73
CA PRO A 39 5.36 6.51 2.14
C PRO A 39 6.05 5.14 2.26
N ALA A 40 7.39 5.12 2.18
CA ALA A 40 8.17 3.89 2.11
C ALA A 40 7.90 2.95 3.29
N GLU A 41 7.76 3.51 4.50
CA GLU A 41 7.49 2.75 5.71
C GLU A 41 6.10 2.08 5.72
N LEU A 42 5.13 2.62 4.98
CA LEU A 42 3.83 1.96 4.81
C LEU A 42 3.93 0.86 3.75
N LEU A 43 4.65 1.10 2.65
CA LEU A 43 4.91 0.06 1.65
C LEU A 43 5.65 -1.15 2.23
N GLU A 44 6.58 -0.92 3.16
CA GLU A 44 7.26 -1.97 3.92
C GLU A 44 6.28 -2.81 4.75
N ASP A 45 5.30 -2.18 5.39
CA ASP A 45 4.26 -2.91 6.12
C ASP A 45 3.37 -3.75 5.19
N LEU A 46 3.12 -3.25 3.97
CA LEU A 46 2.32 -3.94 2.97
C LEU A 46 2.98 -5.21 2.43
N MET A 47 4.30 -5.37 2.59
CA MET A 47 5.04 -6.60 2.26
C MET A 47 4.54 -7.83 3.01
N GLY A 48 3.80 -7.61 4.11
CA GLY A 48 3.13 -8.68 4.83
C GLY A 48 2.00 -9.34 4.05
N PHE A 49 1.47 -8.74 2.97
CA PHE A 49 0.35 -9.25 2.20
C PHE A 49 0.81 -9.79 0.84
N GLU A 50 0.27 -10.95 0.44
CA GLU A 50 0.57 -11.55 -0.86
C GLU A 50 -0.14 -10.81 -2.00
N GLU A 51 -1.36 -10.36 -1.74
CA GLU A 51 -2.22 -9.67 -2.69
C GLU A 51 -2.90 -8.47 -2.03
N ILE A 52 -2.94 -7.36 -2.76
CA ILE A 52 -3.53 -6.09 -2.37
C ILE A 52 -4.48 -5.64 -3.47
N LEU A 53 -5.70 -5.30 -3.09
CA LEU A 53 -6.74 -4.76 -3.94
C LEU A 53 -6.94 -3.29 -3.59
N VAL A 54 -6.89 -2.41 -4.59
CA VAL A 54 -7.24 -1.00 -4.43
C VAL A 54 -8.50 -0.71 -5.23
N GLU A 55 -9.58 -0.35 -4.53
CA GLU A 55 -10.84 0.08 -5.14
C GLU A 55 -10.82 1.60 -5.36
N ALA A 56 -10.94 1.99 -6.63
CA ALA A 56 -11.15 3.38 -7.01
C ALA A 56 -12.64 3.77 -6.87
N PRO A 57 -12.97 5.05 -6.63
CA PRO A 57 -14.35 5.51 -6.46
C PRO A 57 -15.29 5.16 -7.62
N GLU A 58 -14.74 5.03 -8.83
CA GLU A 58 -15.47 4.69 -10.05
C GLU A 58 -15.81 3.19 -10.19
N GLY A 59 -15.46 2.37 -9.18
CA GLY A 59 -15.74 0.92 -9.17
C GLY A 59 -14.73 0.07 -9.94
N TYR A 60 -13.58 0.64 -10.30
CA TYR A 60 -12.45 -0.12 -10.85
C TYR A 60 -11.54 -0.61 -9.74
N TYR A 61 -10.90 -1.76 -9.98
CA TYR A 61 -9.98 -2.39 -9.05
C TYR A 61 -8.58 -2.47 -9.64
N PHE A 62 -7.58 -2.04 -8.86
CA PHE A 62 -6.18 -2.29 -9.15
C PHE A 62 -5.67 -3.43 -8.27
N TYR A 63 -5.01 -4.39 -8.91
CA TYR A 63 -4.47 -5.57 -8.26
C TYR A 63 -2.96 -5.47 -8.18
N PHE A 64 -2.41 -5.61 -6.98
CA PHE A 64 -0.98 -5.62 -6.73
C PHE A 64 -0.60 -6.91 -6.03
N ARG A 65 0.48 -7.52 -6.49
CA ARG A 65 1.14 -8.62 -5.78
C ARG A 65 2.29 -8.07 -4.97
N ARG A 66 2.76 -8.88 -4.02
CA ARG A 66 3.97 -8.57 -3.24
C ARG A 66 5.14 -8.04 -4.08
N GLY A 67 5.43 -8.66 -5.22
CA GLY A 67 6.52 -8.22 -6.11
C GLY A 67 6.32 -6.81 -6.69
N ASP A 68 5.07 -6.35 -6.86
CA ASP A 68 4.79 -4.98 -7.29
C ASP A 68 5.10 -3.99 -6.16
N VAL A 69 4.79 -4.35 -4.91
CA VAL A 69 5.13 -3.56 -3.71
C VAL A 69 6.64 -3.47 -3.53
N GLU A 70 7.37 -4.57 -3.73
CA GLU A 70 8.84 -4.58 -3.69
C GLU A 70 9.43 -3.58 -4.68
N LYS A 71 8.89 -3.55 -5.90
CA LYS A 71 9.32 -2.62 -6.95
C LYS A 71 8.99 -1.16 -6.60
N LEU A 72 7.80 -0.89 -6.04
CA LEU A 72 7.42 0.45 -5.59
C LEU A 72 8.36 0.95 -4.49
N LEU A 73 8.71 0.08 -3.54
CA LEU A 73 9.63 0.40 -2.45
C LEU A 73 11.03 0.70 -2.97
N GLU A 74 11.53 -0.09 -3.93
CA GLU A 74 12.81 0.18 -4.59
C GLU A 74 12.82 1.55 -5.27
N LEU A 75 11.76 1.90 -6.00
CA LEU A 75 11.62 3.20 -6.65
C LEU A 75 11.60 4.33 -5.61
N LYS A 76 10.80 4.21 -4.55
CA LYS A 76 10.68 5.20 -3.48
C LYS A 76 12.02 5.50 -2.81
N ARG A 77 12.76 4.44 -2.45
CA ARG A 77 14.10 4.55 -1.83
C ARG A 77 15.12 5.21 -2.76
N ARG A 78 15.02 5.01 -4.08
CA ARG A 78 15.88 5.69 -5.06
C ARG A 78 15.53 7.17 -5.17
N GLU A 79 14.26 7.54 -5.09
CA GLU A 79 13.83 8.94 -5.05
C GLU A 79 14.30 9.65 -3.78
N ASP A 80 14.16 9.01 -2.62
CA ASP A 80 14.61 9.54 -1.33
C ASP A 80 16.15 9.61 -1.24
N GLY A 81 16.85 8.61 -1.77
CA GLY A 81 18.32 8.56 -1.82
C GLY A 81 18.96 9.44 -2.90
N GLY A 82 18.21 9.82 -3.94
CA GLY A 82 18.64 10.74 -4.99
C GLY A 82 18.51 12.22 -4.60
N ARG A 83 17.93 12.51 -3.44
CA ARG A 83 17.80 13.86 -2.86
C ARG A 83 18.86 14.11 -1.78
N GLY A 84 20.12 13.82 -2.09
CA GLY A 84 21.29 14.30 -1.31
C GLY A 84 21.82 15.62 -1.88
N PRO A 85 22.46 16.49 -1.07
CA PRO A 85 22.98 17.80 -1.50
C PRO A 85 23.99 17.73 -2.64
#